data_AF-A0A917LYM8-F1
#
_entry.id   AF-A0A917LYM8-F1
#
_cell.length_a   1.000
_cell.length_b   1.000
_cell.length_c   1.000
_cell.angle_alpha   90.00
_cell.angle_beta   90.00
_cell.angle_gamma   90.00
#
_symmetry.space_group_name_H-M   'P 1'
#
loop_
_entity.id
_entity.type
_entity.pdbx_description
1 polymer ?
#
loop_
_entity_poly.entity_id
_entity_poly.type
_entity_poly.pdbx_seq_one_letter_code
_entity_poly.pdbx_strand_id
1 'polypeptide(L)'
;MVFTVMAALAQMELEIKRERITDSVAKRRAAGKDLGGRRQTFTDSQIRNALRLIESGEPATQVARDLGMSRATLYRRIRELPQTTTI
;
A
#
# COMPACT_ATOMS: atom_id res chain seq x y z
N MET A 1 -37.73 -2.35 -24.81
CA MET A 1 -37.48 -0.90 -24.67
C MET A 1 -37.31 -0.44 -23.24
N VAL A 2 -38.20 -0.77 -22.29
CA VAL A 2 -38.09 -0.32 -20.89
C VAL A 2 -36.78 -0.78 -20.22
N PHE A 3 -36.37 -2.04 -20.41
CA PHE A 3 -35.12 -2.56 -19.86
C PHE A 3 -33.86 -1.85 -20.38
N THR A 4 -33.88 -1.38 -21.63
CA THR A 4 -32.76 -0.66 -22.24
C THR A 4 -32.57 0.71 -21.60
N VAL A 5 -33.67 1.44 -21.37
CA VAL A 5 -33.64 2.74 -20.68
C VAL A 5 -33.18 2.58 -19.24
N MET A 6 -33.68 1.57 -18.53
CA MET A 6 -33.26 1.29 -17.15
C MET A 6 -31.79 0.89 -17.06
N ALA A 7 -31.28 0.11 -18.02
CA ALA A 7 -29.87 -0.24 -18.10
C ALA A 7 -28.98 1.00 -18.32
N ALA A 8 -29.39 1.91 -19.22
CA ALA A 8 -28.68 3.16 -19.46
C ALA A 8 -28.64 4.06 -18.22
N LEU A 9 -29.76 4.17 -17.50
CA LEU A 9 -29.82 4.92 -16.25
C LEU A 9 -28.94 4.31 -15.16
N ALA A 10 -28.97 2.98 -14.99
CA ALA A 10 -28.12 2.29 -14.02
C ALA A 10 -26.61 2.47 -14.34
N GLN A 11 -26.24 2.49 -15.63
CA GLN A 11 -24.87 2.79 -16.06
C GLN A 11 -24.47 4.23 -15.69
N MET A 12 -25.31 5.21 -16.01
CA MET A 12 -25.08 6.62 -15.68
C MET A 12 -24.88 6.83 -14.17
N GLU A 13 -25.74 6.23 -13.34
CA GLU A 13 -25.61 6.32 -11.87
C GLU A 13 -24.31 5.70 -11.35
N LEU A 14 -23.90 4.57 -11.93
CA LEU A 14 -22.63 3.91 -11.60
C LEU A 14 -21.43 4.80 -11.96
N GLU A 15 -21.45 5.45 -13.12
CA GLU A 15 -20.39 6.36 -13.56
C GLU A 15 -20.27 7.58 -12.63
N ILE A 16 -21.39 8.24 -12.31
CA ILE A 16 -21.40 9.38 -11.38
C ILE A 16 -20.85 8.98 -10.00
N LYS A 17 -21.23 7.79 -9.51
CA LYS A 17 -20.73 7.28 -8.23
C LYS A 17 -19.23 7.02 -8.27
N ARG A 18 -18.72 6.46 -9.37
CA ARG A 18 -17.28 6.20 -9.55
C ARG A 18 -16.49 7.49 -9.60
N GLU A 19 -16.94 8.47 -10.38
CA GLU A 19 -16.32 9.80 -10.49
C GLU A 19 -16.20 10.48 -9.12
N ARG A 20 -17.27 10.45 -8.33
CA ARG A 20 -17.26 11.00 -6.98
C ARG A 20 -16.25 10.30 -6.05
N ILE A 21 -16.12 8.98 -6.16
CA ILE A 21 -15.15 8.22 -5.37
C ILE A 21 -13.73 8.59 -5.79
N THR A 22 -13.44 8.65 -7.10
CA THR A 22 -12.12 9.03 -7.60
C THR A 22 -11.73 10.43 -7.16
N ASP A 23 -12.66 11.39 -7.24
CA ASP A 23 -12.44 12.76 -6.79
C ASP A 23 -12.16 12.84 -5.29
N SER A 24 -12.91 12.08 -4.49
CA SER A 24 -12.70 12.02 -3.04
C SER A 24 -11.33 11.44 -2.69
N VAL A 25 -10.96 10.32 -3.32
CA VAL A 25 -9.65 9.68 -3.12
C VAL A 25 -8.51 10.60 -3.56
N ALA A 26 -8.65 11.28 -4.70
CA ALA A 26 -7.66 12.24 -5.19
C ALA A 26 -7.46 13.41 -4.21
N LYS A 27 -8.56 14.01 -3.71
CA LYS A 27 -8.51 15.06 -2.70
C LYS A 27 -7.85 14.61 -1.40
N ARG A 28 -8.17 13.39 -0.92
CA ARG A 28 -7.51 12.84 0.29
C ARG A 28 -6.03 12.57 0.06
N ARG A 29 -5.65 12.07 -1.12
CA ARG A 29 -4.26 11.82 -1.49
C ARG A 29 -3.45 13.11 -1.53
N ALA A 30 -3.98 14.16 -2.15
CA ALA A 30 -3.34 15.48 -2.19
C ALA A 30 -3.17 16.09 -0.78
N ALA A 31 -4.13 15.84 0.11
CA ALA A 31 -4.06 16.26 1.51
C ALA A 31 -3.18 15.35 2.39
N GLY A 32 -2.53 14.32 1.84
CA GLY A 32 -1.72 13.35 2.60
C GLY A 32 -2.52 12.53 3.62
N LYS A 33 -3.85 12.46 3.49
CA LYS A 33 -4.73 11.73 4.41
C LYS A 33 -4.77 10.25 4.07
N ASP A 34 -5.03 9.42 5.09
CA ASP A 34 -5.25 7.98 4.92
C ASP A 34 -6.33 7.72 3.85
N LEU A 35 -5.97 6.90 2.86
CA LEU A 35 -6.84 6.47 1.76
C LEU A 35 -7.67 5.24 2.12
N GLY A 36 -7.47 4.68 3.31
CA GLY A 36 -8.05 3.41 3.73
C GLY A 36 -7.29 2.22 3.16
N GLY A 37 -7.93 1.05 3.15
CA GLY A 37 -7.32 -0.20 2.71
C GLY A 37 -6.49 -0.88 3.80
N ARG A 38 -5.60 -1.78 3.38
CA ARG A 38 -4.78 -2.56 4.32
C ARG A 38 -3.70 -1.67 4.93
N ARG A 39 -3.82 -1.40 6.23
CA ARG A 39 -2.77 -0.70 6.99
C ARG A 39 -1.45 -1.49 6.90
N GLN A 40 -0.35 -0.76 6.74
CA GLN A 40 0.97 -1.35 6.85
C GLN A 40 1.19 -1.79 8.30
N THR A 41 1.43 -3.09 8.49
CA THR A 41 1.74 -3.67 9.81
C THR A 41 3.16 -3.34 10.26
N PHE A 42 4.09 -3.15 9.32
CA PHE A 42 5.51 -2.94 9.58
C PHE A 42 5.95 -1.55 9.14
N THR A 43 6.56 -0.81 10.07
CA THR A 43 7.08 0.53 9.82
C THR A 43 8.40 0.48 9.06
N ASP A 44 8.72 1.56 8.34
CA ASP A 44 10.00 1.70 7.64
C ASP A 44 11.20 1.63 8.59
N SER A 45 11.04 2.04 9.85
CA SER A 45 12.08 1.89 10.88
C SER A 45 12.36 0.43 11.24
N GLN A 46 11.32 -0.40 11.36
CA GLN A 46 11.49 -1.84 11.60
C GLN A 46 12.22 -2.51 10.44
N ILE A 47 11.89 -2.15 9.19
CA ILE A 47 12.56 -2.70 8.02
C ILE A 47 14.02 -2.25 7.93
N ARG A 48 14.33 -0.98 8.25
CA ARG A 48 15.72 -0.50 8.35
C ARG A 48 16.52 -1.23 9.43
N ASN A 49 15.92 -1.48 10.59
CA ASN A 49 16.55 -2.25 11.65
C ASN A 49 16.81 -3.70 11.21
N ALA A 50 15.84 -4.32 10.52
CA ALA A 50 15.99 -5.66 9.96
C ALA A 50 17.13 -5.72 8.94
N LEU A 51 17.26 -4.71 8.08
CA LEU A 51 18.35 -4.61 7.12
C LEU A 51 19.71 -4.54 7.83
N ARG A 52 19.86 -3.70 8.86
CA ARG A 52 21.10 -3.62 9.63
C ARG A 52 21.49 -4.95 10.29
N LEU A 53 20.50 -5.71 10.79
CA LEU A 53 20.75 -7.04 11.36
C LEU A 53 21.29 -8.02 10.31
N ILE A 54 20.69 -8.00 9.11
CA ILE A 54 21.15 -8.82 7.99
C ILE A 54 22.56 -8.42 7.55
N GLU A 55 22.85 -7.12 7.49
CA GLU A 55 24.18 -6.59 7.16
C GLU A 55 25.22 -6.93 8.23
N SER A 56 24.83 -7.04 9.51
CA SER A 56 25.70 -7.52 10.58
C SER A 56 25.94 -9.05 10.57
N GLY A 57 25.36 -9.76 9.59
CA GLY A 57 25.57 -11.20 9.39
C GLY A 57 24.46 -12.11 9.93
N GLU A 58 23.37 -11.55 10.46
CA GLU A 58 22.26 -12.37 10.93
C GLU A 58 21.48 -13.00 9.75
N PRO A 59 21.08 -14.28 9.84
CA PRO A 59 20.31 -14.92 8.78
C PRO A 59 18.95 -14.22 8.57
N ALA A 60 18.69 -13.75 7.34
CA ALA A 60 17.42 -13.09 6.98
C ALA A 60 16.17 -13.93 7.30
N THR A 61 16.29 -15.26 7.34
CA THR A 61 15.21 -16.17 7.77
C THR A 61 14.87 -15.98 9.24
N GLN A 62 15.87 -15.82 10.10
CA GLN A 62 15.68 -15.63 11.54
C GLN A 62 15.10 -14.25 11.80
N VAL A 63 15.71 -13.21 11.22
CA VAL A 63 15.23 -11.81 11.33
C VAL A 63 13.77 -11.67 10.88
N ALA A 64 13.38 -12.34 9.79
CA ALA A 64 12.00 -12.31 9.32
C ALA A 64 11.03 -13.00 10.32
N ARG A 65 11.41 -14.14 10.89
CA ARG A 65 10.61 -14.84 11.91
C ARG A 65 10.45 -14.00 13.17
N ASP A 66 11.52 -13.38 13.65
CA ASP A 66 11.50 -12.55 14.86
C ASP A 66 10.58 -11.34 14.70
N LEU A 67 10.53 -10.78 13.49
CA LEU A 67 9.60 -9.71 13.13
C LEU A 67 8.19 -10.21 12.79
N GLY A 68 7.94 -11.53 12.78
CA GLY A 68 6.64 -12.09 12.43
C GLY A 68 6.25 -11.89 10.96
N MET A 69 7.21 -11.77 10.04
CA MET A 69 6.96 -11.59 8.61
C MET A 69 7.58 -12.70 7.75
N SER A 70 7.03 -12.90 6.55
CA SER A 70 7.66 -13.80 5.59
C SER A 70 8.93 -13.18 5.00
N ARG A 71 9.93 -14.02 4.65
CA ARG A 71 11.15 -13.57 3.95
C ARG A 71 10.84 -12.76 2.68
N ALA A 72 9.81 -13.19 1.94
CA ALA A 72 9.35 -12.48 0.74
C ALA A 72 8.85 -11.07 1.07
N THR A 73 8.14 -10.89 2.20
CA THR A 73 7.70 -9.57 2.65
C THR A 73 8.87 -8.70 3.10
N LEU A 74 9.83 -9.28 3.83
CA LEU A 74 11.04 -8.57 4.25
C LEU A 74 11.81 -8.02 3.04
N TYR A 75 12.17 -8.86 2.06
CA TYR A 75 12.90 -8.41 0.88
C TYR A 75 12.11 -7.44 0.01
N ARG A 76 10.80 -7.66 -0.16
CA ARG A 76 9.95 -6.71 -0.89
C ARG A 76 10.00 -5.33 -0.24
N ARG A 77 9.86 -5.26 1.08
CA ARG A 77 9.90 -3.99 1.82
C ARG A 77 11.27 -3.34 1.79
N ILE A 78 12.36 -4.11 1.89
CA ILE A 78 13.73 -3.59 1.72
C ILE A 78 13.91 -2.94 0.36
N ARG A 79 13.38 -3.54 -0.72
CA ARG A 79 13.43 -2.96 -2.08
C ARG A 79 12.57 -1.70 -2.24
N GLU A 80 11.44 -1.63 -1.55
CA GLU A 80 10.51 -0.50 -1.62
C GLU A 80 10.94 0.69 -0.74
N LEU A 81 11.86 0.50 0.20
CA LEU A 81 12.38 1.58 1.02
C LEU A 81 13.14 2.58 0.13
N PRO A 82 12.80 3.89 0.20
CA PRO A 82 13.59 4.89 -0.48
C PRO A 82 15.00 4.90 0.12
N GLN A 83 15.99 4.61 -0.71
CA GLN A 83 17.39 4.74 -0.32
C GLN A 83 17.61 6.21 0.02
N THR A 84 17.99 6.50 1.26
CA THR A 84 18.45 7.83 1.62
C THR A 84 19.77 8.03 0.89
N THR A 85 19.70 8.55 -0.33
CA THR A 85 20.87 9.06 -1.05
C THR A 85 21.38 10.24 -0.25
N THR A 86 22.37 9.99 0.61
CA THR A 86 23.22 11.01 1.19
C THR A 86 23.86 11.78 0.03
N ILE A 87 23.49 13.05 -0.10
CA ILE A 87 24.12 14.03 -0.99
C ILE A 87 25.44 14.49 -0.36
#